data_AF-A0A0X1KI86-F1
#
_entry.id   AF-A0A0X1KI86-F1
#
_cell.length_a   1.000
_cell.length_b   1.000
_cell.length_c   1.000
_cell.angle_alpha   90.00
_cell.angle_beta   90.00
_cell.angle_gamma   90.00
#
_symmetry.space_group_name_H-M   'P 1'
#
loop_
_entity.id
_entity.type
_entity.pdbx_description
1 polymer ?
#
loop_
_entity_poly.entity_id
_entity_poly.type
_entity_poly.pdbx_seq_one_letter_code
_entity_poly.pdbx_strand_id
1 'polypeptide(L)'
;MRVNGIGLDSSARFTFQSHAHTDHFVSGKIIFATKATKFLSHLRKGGFYREVEFGKTFYIGDFKARLYPAGHMLGSAGIKLWLENGTLFYTGDTKWFKLRTAEKSRFPRADFLIIEATFGVPSFTFPTPREAEKKLIAFIEEAFDRGRRPVLYVNQMGKAQEVMKILDVHGITVKPSREILKVARVYSKFGIRFGNVERDGEVVLRSYRSPKVENSLSPWELTVSGFGRLKLSNHADFWELVRIVEKVKPEKVFTVYGFANEFAGILRGLGHDSEPITPDAQVNI
;
A
#
# COMPACT_ATOMS: atom_id res chain seq x y z
N MET A 1 -10.81 -11.31 -3.22
CA MET A 1 -11.16 -12.69 -3.62
C MET A 1 -11.76 -13.45 -2.45
N ARG A 2 -12.26 -14.68 -2.66
CA ARG A 2 -12.76 -15.56 -1.59
C ARG A 2 -12.00 -16.86 -1.54
N VAL A 3 -11.65 -17.31 -0.33
CA VAL A 3 -11.00 -18.60 -0.07
C VAL A 3 -11.83 -19.34 0.97
N ASN A 4 -12.42 -20.48 0.59
CA ASN A 4 -13.26 -21.31 1.46
C ASN A 4 -14.31 -20.49 2.26
N GLY A 5 -14.97 -19.55 1.57
CA GLY A 5 -16.00 -18.67 2.15
C GLY A 5 -15.47 -17.43 2.92
N ILE A 6 -14.17 -17.32 3.15
CA ILE A 6 -13.53 -16.14 3.74
C ILE A 6 -13.25 -15.10 2.66
N GLY A 7 -13.71 -13.87 2.86
CA GLY A 7 -13.37 -12.74 2.00
C GLY A 7 -11.97 -12.21 2.30
N LEU A 8 -11.11 -12.10 1.30
CA LEU A 8 -9.81 -11.43 1.36
C LEU A 8 -9.89 -10.20 0.46
N ASP A 9 -10.03 -9.01 1.06
CA ASP A 9 -10.41 -7.77 0.37
C ASP A 9 -11.62 -7.95 -0.57
N SER A 10 -12.55 -8.81 -0.16
CA SER A 10 -13.83 -9.03 -0.83
C SER A 10 -14.93 -9.24 0.20
N SER A 11 -16.14 -8.77 -0.11
CA SER A 11 -17.29 -8.84 0.79
C SER A 11 -17.77 -10.28 0.97
N ALA A 12 -17.87 -10.71 2.23
CA ALA A 12 -18.34 -12.03 2.67
C ALA A 12 -18.86 -11.95 4.11
N ARG A 13 -19.39 -13.05 4.66
CA ARG A 13 -19.84 -13.08 6.07
C ARG A 13 -18.69 -12.73 7.03
N PHE A 14 -17.54 -13.37 6.83
CA PHE A 14 -16.29 -13.04 7.51
C PHE A 14 -15.30 -12.55 6.45
N THR A 15 -14.76 -11.36 6.64
CA THR A 15 -13.85 -10.75 5.66
C THR A 15 -12.63 -10.16 6.35
N PHE A 16 -11.49 -10.26 5.70
CA PHE A 16 -10.26 -9.60 6.06
C PHE A 16 -10.06 -8.39 5.14
N GLN A 17 -9.81 -7.23 5.74
CA GLN A 17 -9.45 -6.02 5.02
C GLN A 17 -7.97 -5.70 5.25
N SER A 18 -7.16 -5.81 4.21
CA SER A 18 -5.71 -5.66 4.27
C SER A 18 -5.29 -4.25 4.66
N HIS A 19 -5.96 -3.23 4.12
CA HIS A 19 -5.65 -1.83 4.37
C HIS A 19 -6.84 -0.91 4.04
N ALA A 20 -6.63 0.41 4.09
CA ALA A 20 -7.71 1.39 4.07
C ALA A 20 -7.92 2.10 2.71
N HIS A 21 -7.31 1.65 1.61
CA HIS A 21 -7.68 2.21 0.30
C HIS A 21 -9.07 1.73 -0.14
N THR A 22 -9.72 2.58 -0.92
CA THR A 22 -11.16 2.45 -1.23
C THR A 22 -11.49 1.24 -2.09
N ASP A 23 -10.55 0.81 -2.91
CA ASP A 23 -10.58 -0.37 -3.77
C ASP A 23 -10.44 -1.69 -2.99
N HIS A 24 -10.08 -1.62 -1.71
CA HIS A 24 -10.05 -2.76 -0.78
C HIS A 24 -11.17 -2.68 0.27
N PHE A 25 -12.09 -1.72 0.18
CA PHE A 25 -13.19 -1.64 1.13
C PHE A 25 -14.16 -2.81 0.96
N VAL A 26 -14.48 -3.43 2.09
CA VAL A 26 -15.34 -4.60 2.15
C VAL A 26 -16.54 -4.36 3.05
N SER A 27 -17.61 -5.11 2.78
CA SER A 27 -18.79 -5.24 3.62
C SER A 27 -18.87 -6.68 4.14
N GLY A 28 -19.27 -6.84 5.39
CA GLY A 28 -19.43 -8.15 6.01
C GLY A 28 -20.01 -8.08 7.41
N LYS A 29 -20.38 -9.23 7.98
CA LYS A 29 -20.87 -9.30 9.37
C LYS A 29 -19.74 -8.96 10.34
N ILE A 30 -18.56 -9.51 10.11
CA ILE A 30 -17.34 -9.17 10.86
C ILE A 30 -16.20 -8.91 9.86
N ILE A 31 -15.57 -7.75 10.01
CA ILE A 31 -14.40 -7.31 9.24
C ILE A 31 -13.18 -7.41 10.15
N PHE A 32 -12.22 -8.26 9.80
CA PHE A 32 -10.94 -8.38 10.50
C PHE A 32 -9.94 -7.42 9.86
N ALA A 33 -9.34 -6.55 10.66
CA ALA A 33 -8.33 -5.60 10.18
C ALA A 33 -7.43 -5.15 11.34
N THR A 34 -6.33 -4.48 11.02
CA THR A 34 -5.55 -3.79 12.06
C THR A 34 -6.32 -2.59 12.62
N LYS A 35 -5.96 -2.16 13.84
CA LYS A 35 -6.53 -0.96 14.46
C LYS A 35 -6.31 0.29 13.58
N ALA A 36 -5.14 0.43 12.97
CA ALA A 36 -4.85 1.52 12.04
C ALA A 36 -5.76 1.50 10.81
N THR A 37 -5.91 0.34 10.16
CA THR A 37 -6.84 0.17 9.04
C THR A 37 -8.26 0.56 9.44
N LYS A 38 -8.75 0.08 10.59
CA LYS A 38 -10.08 0.47 11.11
C LYS A 38 -10.23 2.00 11.22
N PHE A 39 -9.28 2.69 11.85
CA PHE A 39 -9.36 4.14 12.05
C PHE A 39 -9.32 4.92 10.73
N LEU A 40 -8.53 4.45 9.77
CA LEU A 40 -8.43 5.05 8.44
C LEU A 40 -9.68 4.77 7.58
N SER A 41 -10.28 3.59 7.70
CA SER A 41 -11.52 3.19 7.01
C SER A 41 -12.79 3.81 7.60
N HIS A 42 -12.80 4.20 8.88
CA HIS A 42 -13.96 4.79 9.57
C HIS A 42 -14.52 6.07 8.91
N LEU A 43 -13.82 6.63 7.91
CA LEU A 43 -14.30 7.73 7.09
C LEU A 43 -15.45 7.36 6.12
N ARG A 44 -15.76 6.06 5.90
CA ARG A 44 -16.91 5.57 5.10
C ARG A 44 -17.35 4.19 5.63
N LYS A 45 -18.62 3.96 6.04
CA LYS A 45 -19.00 2.77 6.85
C LYS A 45 -20.05 1.82 6.26
N GLY A 46 -19.84 0.52 6.55
CA GLY A 46 -20.82 -0.58 6.66
C GLY A 46 -20.19 -1.88 7.22
N GLY A 47 -20.15 -2.10 8.55
CA GLY A 47 -19.70 -3.38 9.18
C GLY A 47 -19.08 -3.27 10.59
N PHE A 48 -19.04 -4.38 11.34
CA PHE A 48 -18.36 -4.48 12.65
C PHE A 48 -16.88 -4.88 12.48
N TYR A 49 -15.97 -3.98 12.86
CA TYR A 49 -14.53 -4.24 12.79
C TYR A 49 -14.02 -4.95 14.04
N ARG A 50 -13.46 -6.15 13.85
CA ARG A 50 -12.64 -6.86 14.84
C ARG A 50 -11.17 -6.52 14.61
N GLU A 51 -10.59 -5.81 15.57
CA GLU A 51 -9.18 -5.41 15.54
C GLU A 51 -8.28 -6.61 15.81
N VAL A 52 -7.22 -6.74 15.00
CA VAL A 52 -6.23 -7.81 15.14
C VAL A 52 -4.82 -7.21 15.13
N GLU A 53 -3.99 -7.68 16.06
CA GLU A 53 -2.58 -7.28 16.15
C GLU A 53 -1.69 -8.14 15.25
N PHE A 54 -0.62 -7.52 14.74
CA PHE A 54 0.41 -8.26 14.02
C PHE A 54 1.04 -9.35 14.90
N GLY A 55 1.31 -10.50 14.30
CA GLY A 55 2.02 -11.58 14.99
C GLY A 55 1.16 -12.41 15.94
N LYS A 56 -0.06 -11.98 16.29
CA LYS A 56 -1.00 -12.76 17.11
C LYS A 56 -1.80 -13.71 16.23
N THR A 57 -2.05 -14.91 16.76
CA THR A 57 -2.94 -15.89 16.12
C THR A 57 -4.39 -15.60 16.53
N PHE A 58 -5.31 -15.75 15.59
CA PHE A 58 -6.75 -15.61 15.78
C PHE A 58 -7.50 -16.56 14.84
N TYR A 59 -8.83 -16.57 14.91
CA TYR A 59 -9.69 -17.33 14.00
C TYR A 59 -10.57 -16.39 13.17
N ILE A 60 -10.69 -16.68 11.89
CA ILE A 60 -11.59 -16.05 10.93
C ILE A 60 -12.45 -17.14 10.28
N GLY A 61 -13.74 -17.14 10.60
CA GLY A 61 -14.56 -18.35 10.42
C GLY A 61 -13.93 -19.52 11.17
N ASP A 62 -13.74 -20.64 10.49
CA ASP A 62 -13.15 -21.87 11.06
C ASP A 62 -11.62 -21.95 10.88
N PHE A 63 -11.02 -20.96 10.21
CA PHE A 63 -9.61 -20.97 9.87
C PHE A 63 -8.76 -20.23 10.91
N LYS A 64 -7.68 -20.88 11.35
CA LYS A 64 -6.62 -20.23 12.10
C LYS A 64 -5.91 -19.24 11.18
N ALA A 65 -5.61 -18.05 11.70
CA ALA A 65 -5.04 -16.95 10.95
C ALA A 65 -3.99 -16.16 11.75
N ARG A 66 -3.12 -15.43 11.04
CA ARG A 66 -2.13 -14.51 11.62
C ARG A 66 -1.82 -13.38 10.64
N LEU A 67 -1.79 -12.14 11.15
CA LEU A 67 -1.42 -10.96 10.35
C LEU A 67 0.08 -10.70 10.35
N TYR A 68 0.57 -10.26 9.20
CA TYR A 68 1.95 -9.81 8.96
C TYR A 68 1.93 -8.41 8.35
N PRO A 69 2.82 -7.50 8.75
CA PRO A 69 2.90 -6.18 8.11
C PRO A 69 3.18 -6.30 6.61
N ALA A 70 2.43 -5.56 5.79
CA ALA A 70 2.63 -5.53 4.33
C ALA A 70 3.51 -4.36 3.86
N GLY A 71 3.72 -3.33 4.71
CA GLY A 71 4.65 -2.23 4.45
C GLY A 71 4.18 -1.17 3.44
N HIS A 72 2.96 -1.32 2.90
CA HIS A 72 2.37 -0.42 1.91
C HIS A 72 1.87 0.91 2.50
N MET A 73 1.26 0.88 3.68
CA MET A 73 0.85 2.07 4.44
C MET A 73 0.67 1.70 5.92
N LEU A 74 0.45 2.70 6.78
CA LEU A 74 0.22 2.44 8.21
C LEU A 74 -0.89 1.40 8.43
N GLY A 75 -0.53 0.32 9.13
CA GLY A 75 -1.44 -0.77 9.46
C GLY A 75 -1.76 -1.73 8.31
N SER A 76 -1.16 -1.57 7.13
CA SER A 76 -1.41 -2.50 6.02
C SER A 76 -0.88 -3.89 6.35
N ALA A 77 -1.67 -4.91 6.02
CA ALA A 77 -1.43 -6.26 6.48
C ALA A 77 -1.63 -7.29 5.37
N GLY A 78 -0.72 -8.27 5.34
CA GLY A 78 -0.98 -9.58 4.75
C GLY A 78 -1.53 -10.53 5.80
N ILE A 79 -2.23 -11.57 5.36
CA ILE A 79 -2.82 -12.60 6.24
C ILE A 79 -2.32 -13.98 5.82
N LYS A 80 -1.85 -14.75 6.82
CA LYS A 80 -1.60 -16.18 6.66
C LYS A 80 -2.78 -16.96 7.22
N LEU A 81 -3.28 -17.92 6.45
CA LEU A 81 -4.32 -18.88 6.84
C LEU A 81 -3.70 -20.29 6.91
N TRP A 82 -4.15 -21.06 7.89
CA TRP A 82 -3.90 -22.51 7.95
C TRP A 82 -5.18 -23.21 7.49
N LEU A 83 -5.07 -23.88 6.35
CA LEU A 83 -6.14 -24.64 5.68
C LEU A 83 -5.91 -26.14 5.90
N GLU A 84 -6.83 -26.98 5.40
CA GLU A 84 -6.68 -28.44 5.48
C GLU A 84 -5.50 -28.94 4.63
N ASN A 85 -5.35 -28.40 3.42
CA ASN A 85 -4.34 -28.82 2.44
C ASN A 85 -3.04 -27.99 2.49
N GLY A 86 -2.81 -27.24 3.57
CA GLY A 86 -1.59 -26.45 3.75
C GLY A 86 -1.85 -25.04 4.24
N THR A 87 -0.98 -24.10 3.85
CA THR A 87 -1.01 -22.72 4.31
C THR A 87 -1.05 -21.74 3.14
N LEU A 88 -1.94 -20.75 3.25
CA LEU A 88 -2.07 -19.67 2.28
C LEU A 88 -1.55 -18.37 2.88
N PHE A 89 -0.77 -17.60 2.13
CA PHE A 89 -0.46 -16.22 2.45
C PHE A 89 -1.02 -15.28 1.38
N TYR A 90 -1.86 -14.33 1.80
CA TYR A 90 -2.31 -13.22 0.97
C TYR A 90 -1.58 -11.95 1.37
N THR A 91 -0.94 -11.27 0.42
CA THR A 91 -0.10 -10.10 0.71
C THR A 91 -0.90 -8.83 1.00
N GLY A 92 -2.08 -8.68 0.39
CA GLY A 92 -2.65 -7.36 0.12
C GLY A 92 -1.71 -6.51 -0.72
N ASP A 93 -1.93 -5.20 -0.71
CA ASP A 93 -0.93 -4.27 -1.26
C ASP A 93 0.30 -4.24 -0.36
N THR A 94 1.48 -4.34 -0.97
CA THR A 94 2.72 -4.57 -0.25
C THR A 94 3.90 -3.78 -0.79
N LYS A 95 4.89 -3.51 0.07
CA LYS A 95 6.17 -2.90 -0.28
C LYS A 95 7.29 -3.70 0.36
N TRP A 96 8.36 -3.97 -0.39
CA TRP A 96 9.53 -4.66 0.17
C TRP A 96 10.40 -3.71 1.00
N PHE A 97 10.72 -2.54 0.45
CA PHE A 97 11.51 -1.55 1.21
C PHE A 97 10.72 -0.94 2.37
N LYS A 98 11.41 -0.70 3.50
CA LYS A 98 10.83 0.00 4.64
C LYS A 98 10.59 1.47 4.31
N LEU A 99 9.32 1.88 4.34
CA LEU A 99 8.90 3.28 4.30
C LEU A 99 9.00 3.92 5.69
N ARG A 100 9.10 5.24 5.79
CA ARG A 100 9.13 5.96 7.08
C ARG A 100 7.79 5.85 7.81
N THR A 101 6.71 5.76 7.06
CA THR A 101 5.33 5.89 7.59
C THR A 101 4.52 4.59 7.62
N ALA A 102 5.12 3.45 7.29
CA ALA A 102 4.48 2.12 7.35
C ALA A 102 5.37 1.11 8.09
N GLU A 103 4.80 0.10 8.73
CA GLU A 103 5.54 -0.98 9.41
C GLU A 103 6.49 -1.73 8.45
N LYS A 104 7.60 -2.32 8.95
CA LYS A 104 8.50 -3.11 8.11
C LYS A 104 7.79 -4.39 7.66
N SER A 105 7.68 -4.59 6.35
CA SER A 105 7.00 -5.75 5.78
C SER A 105 7.65 -7.07 6.21
N ARG A 106 6.82 -8.11 6.35
CA ARG A 106 7.26 -9.47 6.66
C ARG A 106 6.50 -10.47 5.81
N PHE A 107 7.27 -11.32 5.13
CA PHE A 107 6.76 -12.34 4.22
C PHE A 107 7.08 -13.73 4.80
N PRO A 108 6.10 -14.41 5.46
CA PRO A 108 6.30 -15.75 5.98
C PRO A 108 6.34 -16.78 4.85
N ARG A 109 6.89 -17.98 5.10
CA ARG A 109 6.68 -19.11 4.18
C ARG A 109 5.20 -19.49 4.13
N ALA A 110 4.73 -19.92 2.98
CA ALA A 110 3.40 -20.50 2.78
C ALA A 110 3.40 -21.39 1.53
N ASP A 111 2.53 -22.38 1.49
CA ASP A 111 2.43 -23.34 0.39
C ASP A 111 1.73 -22.69 -0.81
N PHE A 112 0.75 -21.83 -0.53
CA PHE A 112 0.07 -21.00 -1.52
C PHE A 112 0.34 -19.52 -1.26
N LEU A 113 0.55 -18.75 -2.32
CA LEU A 113 0.73 -17.30 -2.26
C LEU A 113 -0.29 -16.61 -3.14
N ILE A 114 -1.05 -15.67 -2.60
CA ILE A 114 -1.79 -14.67 -3.39
C ILE A 114 -1.06 -13.33 -3.25
N ILE A 115 -0.59 -12.78 -4.37
CA ILE A 115 0.23 -11.56 -4.41
C ILE A 115 -0.33 -10.52 -5.38
N GLU A 116 -0.27 -9.23 -5.01
CA GLU A 116 -0.59 -8.13 -5.93
C GLU A 116 0.37 -8.08 -7.13
N ALA A 117 -0.08 -7.54 -8.27
CA ALA A 117 0.73 -7.33 -9.46
C ALA A 117 0.55 -5.92 -10.06
N THR A 118 0.32 -4.89 -9.22
CA THR A 118 0.18 -3.49 -9.66
C THR A 118 1.31 -3.04 -10.58
N PHE A 119 2.53 -3.52 -10.32
CA PHE A 119 3.74 -3.25 -11.09
C PHE A 119 4.42 -4.55 -11.57
N GLY A 120 3.60 -5.55 -11.93
CA GLY A 120 4.03 -6.91 -12.27
C GLY A 120 4.77 -7.09 -13.60
N VAL A 121 5.26 -6.02 -14.25
CA VAL A 121 6.04 -6.10 -15.50
C VAL A 121 7.36 -5.35 -15.40
N PRO A 122 8.44 -5.78 -16.10
CA PRO A 122 9.80 -5.25 -15.93
C PRO A 122 9.97 -3.75 -16.15
N SER A 123 9.10 -3.14 -16.97
CA SER A 123 9.07 -1.69 -17.21
C SER A 123 8.75 -0.87 -15.95
N PHE A 124 8.18 -1.48 -14.92
CA PHE A 124 8.02 -0.88 -13.58
C PHE A 124 9.12 -1.34 -12.63
N THR A 125 10.36 -0.99 -12.98
CA THR A 125 11.49 -1.01 -12.05
C THR A 125 11.67 0.39 -11.47
N PHE A 126 11.66 0.52 -10.15
CA PHE A 126 11.70 1.81 -9.48
C PHE A 126 13.07 2.09 -8.85
N PRO A 127 13.47 3.37 -8.74
CA PRO A 127 14.58 3.73 -7.89
C PRO A 127 14.30 3.29 -6.44
N THR A 128 15.36 3.03 -5.68
CA THR A 128 15.24 2.77 -4.25
C THR A 128 14.57 3.98 -3.55
N PRO A 129 13.95 3.81 -2.36
CA PRO A 129 13.34 4.94 -1.66
C PRO A 129 14.29 6.11 -1.44
N ARG A 130 15.58 5.84 -1.20
CA ARG A 130 16.61 6.86 -1.03
C ARG A 130 16.89 7.62 -2.32
N GLU A 131 16.92 6.95 -3.47
CA GLU A 131 17.12 7.60 -4.77
C GLU A 131 15.88 8.37 -5.21
N ALA A 132 14.68 7.83 -4.96
CA ALA A 132 13.42 8.55 -5.19
C ALA A 132 13.34 9.83 -4.35
N GLU A 133 13.77 9.75 -3.09
CA GLU A 133 13.90 10.91 -2.19
C GLU A 133 14.90 11.95 -2.72
N LYS A 134 16.10 11.54 -3.14
CA LYS A 134 17.06 12.47 -3.75
C LYS A 134 16.46 13.23 -4.93
N LYS A 135 15.74 12.52 -5.82
CA LYS A 135 15.06 13.15 -6.97
C LYS A 135 13.94 14.10 -6.55
N LEU A 136 13.21 13.78 -5.48
CA LEU A 136 12.18 14.65 -4.92
C LEU A 136 12.79 15.96 -4.39
N ILE A 137 13.86 15.85 -3.60
CA ILE A 137 14.51 17.02 -2.98
C ILE A 137 15.15 17.89 -4.05
N ALA A 138 15.88 17.31 -5.01
CA ALA A 138 16.47 18.07 -6.11
C ALA A 138 15.42 18.86 -6.91
N PHE A 139 14.23 18.29 -7.14
CA PHE A 139 13.13 18.99 -7.79
C PHE A 139 12.62 20.18 -6.97
N ILE A 140 12.55 20.04 -5.65
CA ILE A 140 12.06 21.09 -4.75
C ILE A 140 13.09 22.21 -4.63
N GLU A 141 14.36 21.86 -4.47
CA GLU A 141 15.48 22.82 -4.42
C GLU A 141 15.55 23.64 -5.71
N GLU A 142 15.43 23.00 -6.89
CA GLU A 142 15.40 23.74 -8.16
C GLU A 142 14.25 24.76 -8.22
N ALA A 143 13.09 24.44 -7.63
CA ALA A 143 11.98 25.38 -7.58
C ALA A 143 12.29 26.57 -6.67
N PHE A 144 12.88 26.30 -5.49
CA PHE A 144 13.25 27.33 -4.53
C PHE A 144 14.29 28.27 -5.10
N ASP A 145 15.31 27.76 -5.80
CA ASP A 145 16.34 28.55 -6.47
C ASP A 145 15.76 29.52 -7.51
N ARG A 146 14.59 29.20 -8.07
CA ARG A 146 13.86 30.07 -9.01
C ARG A 146 12.79 30.93 -8.36
N GLY A 147 12.73 30.98 -7.03
CA GLY A 147 11.72 31.74 -6.28
C GLY A 147 10.30 31.20 -6.47
N ARG A 148 10.17 29.89 -6.74
CA ARG A 148 8.88 29.23 -7.01
C ARG A 148 8.51 28.29 -5.87
N ARG A 149 7.21 28.14 -5.65
CA ARG A 149 6.64 27.25 -4.63
C ARG A 149 6.17 25.93 -5.27
N PRO A 150 6.80 24.78 -5.01
CA PRO A 150 6.40 23.51 -5.59
C PRO A 150 4.99 23.08 -5.18
N VAL A 151 4.32 22.37 -6.09
CA VAL A 151 3.04 21.71 -5.84
C VAL A 151 3.17 20.22 -6.18
N LEU A 152 2.99 19.36 -5.18
CA LEU A 152 3.06 17.92 -5.37
C LEU A 152 1.65 17.32 -5.35
N TYR A 153 1.31 16.56 -6.38
CA TYR A 153 0.08 15.77 -6.43
C TYR A 153 0.39 14.33 -6.00
N VAL A 154 -0.31 13.89 -4.96
CA VAL A 154 -0.02 12.65 -4.23
C VAL A 154 -1.31 11.91 -3.87
N ASN A 155 -1.25 10.58 -3.69
CA ASN A 155 -2.38 9.87 -3.05
C ASN A 155 -2.57 10.42 -1.64
N GLN A 156 -3.82 10.75 -1.28
CA GLN A 156 -4.16 11.37 0.01
C GLN A 156 -3.73 10.56 1.25
N MET A 157 -3.54 9.26 1.09
CA MET A 157 -3.29 8.30 2.16
C MET A 157 -2.16 7.33 1.81
N GLY A 158 -1.26 7.11 2.76
CA GLY A 158 -0.02 6.35 2.59
C GLY A 158 1.06 7.25 1.99
N LYS A 159 0.97 7.52 0.68
CA LYS A 159 2.01 8.23 -0.07
C LYS A 159 2.20 9.69 0.36
N ALA A 160 1.11 10.44 0.57
CA ALA A 160 1.22 11.81 1.07
C ALA A 160 1.98 11.87 2.40
N GLN A 161 1.68 10.96 3.33
CA GLN A 161 2.33 10.91 4.63
C GLN A 161 3.82 10.57 4.49
N GLU A 162 4.18 9.64 3.59
CA GLU A 162 5.60 9.35 3.30
C GLU A 162 6.33 10.58 2.77
N VAL A 163 5.75 11.31 1.82
CA VAL A 163 6.31 12.57 1.29
C VAL A 163 6.44 13.61 2.40
N MET A 164 5.40 13.83 3.21
CA MET A 164 5.47 14.74 4.35
C MET A 164 6.63 14.41 5.28
N LYS A 165 6.87 13.12 5.54
CA LYS A 165 7.94 12.69 6.45
C LYS A 165 9.33 12.77 5.83
N ILE A 166 9.44 12.59 4.51
CA ILE A 166 10.67 12.89 3.78
C ILE A 166 10.99 14.37 3.92
N LEU A 167 10.05 15.25 3.59
CA LEU A 167 10.25 16.71 3.66
C LEU A 167 10.59 17.19 5.08
N ASP A 168 9.95 16.61 6.10
CA ASP A 168 10.24 16.88 7.52
C ASP A 168 11.71 16.57 7.87
N VAL A 169 12.29 15.49 7.33
CA VAL A 169 13.72 15.15 7.54
C VAL A 169 14.66 16.18 6.92
N HIS A 170 14.23 16.84 5.85
CA HIS A 170 15.00 17.90 5.18
C HIS A 170 14.66 19.30 5.69
N GLY A 171 13.87 19.42 6.76
CA GLY A 171 13.47 20.71 7.33
C GLY A 171 12.49 21.51 6.47
N ILE A 172 11.88 20.88 5.46
CA ILE A 172 10.99 21.56 4.50
C ILE A 172 9.56 21.50 5.01
N THR A 173 8.93 22.67 5.12
CA THR A 173 7.55 22.83 5.58
C THR A 173 6.54 22.53 4.46
N VAL A 174 5.38 22.02 4.83
CA VAL A 174 4.32 21.62 3.91
C VAL A 174 2.98 22.25 4.24
N LYS A 175 2.25 22.62 3.18
CA LYS A 175 0.83 22.98 3.21
C LYS A 175 0.00 21.87 2.56
N PRO A 176 -0.49 20.88 3.33
CA PRO A 176 -1.30 19.80 2.80
C PRO A 176 -2.77 20.18 2.59
N SER A 177 -3.44 19.53 1.65
CA SER A 177 -4.90 19.61 1.52
C SER A 177 -5.61 19.07 2.78
N ARG A 178 -6.86 19.46 2.96
CA ARG A 178 -7.65 19.09 4.15
C ARG A 178 -7.77 17.57 4.31
N GLU A 179 -7.87 16.83 3.22
CA GLU A 179 -7.98 15.36 3.20
C GLU A 179 -6.67 14.72 3.69
N ILE A 180 -5.52 15.19 3.19
CA ILE A 180 -4.20 14.73 3.62
C ILE A 180 -3.99 15.04 5.11
N LEU A 181 -4.39 16.24 5.57
CA LEU A 181 -4.28 16.63 6.96
C LEU A 181 -5.14 15.76 7.89
N LYS A 182 -6.35 15.38 7.46
CA LYS A 182 -7.19 14.43 8.22
C LYS A 182 -6.51 13.08 8.40
N VAL A 183 -5.91 12.55 7.33
CA VAL A 183 -5.18 11.27 7.40
C VAL A 183 -3.93 11.39 8.29
N ALA A 184 -3.17 12.48 8.16
CA ALA A 184 -2.00 12.76 9.00
C ALA A 184 -2.35 12.78 10.50
N ARG A 185 -3.51 13.35 10.88
CA ARG A 185 -4.01 13.31 12.27
C ARG A 185 -4.31 11.89 12.76
N VAL A 186 -4.76 10.99 11.89
CA VAL A 186 -4.94 9.57 12.25
C VAL A 186 -3.57 8.94 12.48
N TYR A 187 -2.61 9.15 11.59
CA TYR A 187 -1.22 8.65 11.75
C TYR A 187 -0.59 9.10 13.08
N SER A 188 -0.83 10.34 13.52
CA SER A 188 -0.36 10.84 14.82
C SER A 188 -0.87 10.02 16.02
N LYS A 189 -2.07 9.42 15.92
CA LYS A 189 -2.60 8.53 16.98
C LYS A 189 -1.84 7.21 17.09
N PHE A 190 -1.06 6.87 16.07
CA PHE A 190 -0.18 5.70 16.02
C PHE A 190 1.31 6.07 16.12
N GLY A 191 1.62 7.26 16.63
CA GLY A 191 2.99 7.69 16.93
C GLY A 191 3.74 8.34 15.75
N ILE A 192 3.13 8.44 14.57
CA ILE A 192 3.76 9.07 13.40
C ILE A 192 3.31 10.53 13.32
N ARG A 193 4.17 11.44 13.80
CA ARG A 193 3.91 12.89 13.83
C ARG A 193 4.53 13.62 12.63
N PHE A 194 3.86 14.68 12.18
CA PHE A 194 4.28 15.57 11.10
C PHE A 194 4.44 16.98 11.66
N GLY A 195 5.68 17.33 12.04
CA GLY A 195 5.99 18.62 12.68
C GLY A 195 6.10 19.78 11.69
N ASN A 196 6.34 19.46 10.41
CA ASN A 196 6.54 20.41 9.33
C ASN A 196 5.25 20.93 8.68
N VAL A 197 4.08 20.79 9.32
CA VAL A 197 2.81 21.25 8.73
C VAL A 197 2.56 22.70 9.10
N GLU A 198 2.49 23.58 8.09
CA GLU A 198 2.30 25.01 8.28
C GLU A 198 1.22 25.60 7.36
N ARG A 199 0.60 26.71 7.79
CA ARG A 199 -0.42 27.42 7.01
C ARG A 199 0.12 27.89 5.66
N ASP A 200 1.38 28.32 5.65
CA ASP A 200 2.08 28.87 4.48
C ASP A 200 3.32 28.07 4.09
N GLY A 201 3.37 26.78 4.46
CA GLY A 201 4.54 25.92 4.27
C GLY A 201 5.07 25.84 2.83
N GLU A 202 6.39 25.76 2.69
CA GLU A 202 7.14 25.95 1.44
C GLU A 202 6.70 25.03 0.28
N VAL A 203 6.17 23.84 0.57
CA VAL A 203 5.66 22.90 -0.45
C VAL A 203 4.17 22.67 -0.29
N VAL A 204 3.40 22.79 -1.37
CA VAL A 204 1.95 22.49 -1.35
C VAL A 204 1.72 21.03 -1.70
N LEU A 205 1.00 20.29 -0.85
CA LEU A 205 0.60 18.89 -1.14
C LEU A 205 -0.89 18.82 -1.47
N ARG A 206 -1.24 18.30 -2.65
CA ARG A 206 -2.62 18.13 -3.10
C ARG A 206 -2.92 16.67 -3.43
N SER A 207 -4.18 16.29 -3.26
CA SER A 207 -4.65 15.00 -3.76
C SER A 207 -4.83 15.06 -5.28
N TYR A 208 -4.76 13.92 -5.98
CA TYR A 208 -5.08 13.86 -7.43
C TYR A 208 -6.50 14.30 -7.79
N ARG A 209 -7.42 14.29 -6.81
CA ARG A 209 -8.82 14.72 -7.01
C ARG A 209 -8.99 16.22 -6.80
N SER A 210 -7.98 16.90 -6.28
CA SER A 210 -8.03 18.34 -6.08
C SER A 210 -7.95 19.03 -7.45
N PRO A 211 -8.67 20.15 -7.67
CA PRO A 211 -8.51 20.94 -8.87
C PRO A 211 -7.04 21.26 -9.11
N LYS A 212 -6.58 21.11 -10.35
CA LYS A 212 -5.22 21.51 -10.68
C LYS A 212 -5.06 23.01 -10.43
N VAL A 213 -3.87 23.43 -10.03
CA VAL A 213 -3.55 24.85 -9.94
C VAL A 213 -3.66 25.45 -11.35
N GLU A 214 -4.13 26.69 -11.44
CA GLU A 214 -4.18 27.44 -12.70
C GLU A 214 -2.79 27.45 -13.34
N ASN A 215 -2.67 27.12 -14.62
CA ASN A 215 -1.41 26.77 -15.32
C ASN A 215 -0.80 25.40 -14.96
N SER A 216 -1.64 24.36 -14.95
CA SER A 216 -1.36 22.94 -14.63
C SER A 216 -0.19 22.20 -15.32
N LEU A 217 0.62 22.91 -16.10
CA LEU A 217 1.86 22.45 -16.74
C LEU A 217 3.07 23.29 -16.31
N SER A 218 2.98 23.99 -15.17
CA SER A 218 4.13 24.65 -14.56
C SER A 218 5.21 23.60 -14.24
N PRO A 219 6.50 23.86 -14.53
CA PRO A 219 7.58 22.91 -14.26
C PRO A 219 7.72 22.55 -12.77
N TRP A 220 7.08 23.30 -11.87
CA TRP A 220 7.09 23.10 -10.42
C TRP A 220 5.90 22.29 -9.89
N GLU A 221 5.14 21.66 -10.80
CA GLU A 221 4.13 20.66 -10.49
C GLU A 221 4.68 19.25 -10.70
N LEU A 222 4.48 18.37 -9.71
CA LEU A 222 4.97 16.98 -9.80
C LEU A 222 3.94 15.98 -9.30
N THR A 223 3.62 15.01 -10.15
CA THR A 223 2.86 13.81 -9.78
C THR A 223 3.81 12.79 -9.18
N VAL A 224 3.65 12.50 -7.89
CA VAL A 224 4.46 11.52 -7.16
C VAL A 224 3.72 10.20 -7.09
N SER A 225 4.03 9.24 -7.98
CA SER A 225 3.45 7.90 -7.94
C SER A 225 4.27 6.91 -8.79
N GLY A 226 3.98 5.61 -8.68
CA GLY A 226 4.58 4.60 -9.57
C GLY A 226 4.22 4.80 -11.05
N PHE A 227 3.11 5.47 -11.36
CA PHE A 227 2.74 5.86 -12.73
C PHE A 227 3.11 7.31 -13.09
N GLY A 228 3.47 8.12 -12.09
CA GLY A 228 3.82 9.53 -12.26
C GLY A 228 5.25 9.76 -12.76
N ARG A 229 5.63 11.04 -12.84
CA ARG A 229 6.97 11.49 -13.24
C ARG A 229 8.02 11.15 -12.18
N LEU A 230 7.67 11.30 -10.91
CA LEU A 230 8.51 10.85 -9.80
C LEU A 230 8.04 9.50 -9.28
N LYS A 231 8.87 8.48 -9.51
CA LYS A 231 8.64 7.08 -9.13
C LYS A 231 8.91 6.85 -7.63
N LEU A 232 8.11 7.49 -6.78
CA LEU A 232 8.04 7.21 -5.35
C LEU A 232 6.74 6.46 -5.09
N SER A 233 6.83 5.14 -5.10
CA SER A 233 5.69 4.23 -4.94
C SER A 233 5.71 3.57 -3.56
N ASN A 234 4.53 3.38 -3.01
CA ASN A 234 4.31 2.60 -1.80
C ASN A 234 3.86 1.15 -2.11
N HIS A 235 3.85 0.75 -3.38
CA HIS A 235 3.81 -0.67 -3.77
C HIS A 235 5.21 -1.18 -4.14
N ALA A 236 5.36 -2.49 -4.06
CA ALA A 236 6.48 -3.24 -4.59
C ALA A 236 6.58 -3.01 -6.11
N ASP A 237 7.78 -2.69 -6.57
CA ASP A 237 8.11 -2.70 -8.00
C ASP A 237 8.25 -4.15 -8.50
N PHE A 238 8.54 -4.33 -9.79
CA PHE A 238 8.66 -5.66 -10.40
C PHE A 238 9.66 -6.57 -9.65
N TRP A 239 10.87 -6.08 -9.35
CA TRP A 239 11.90 -6.89 -8.69
C TRP A 239 11.61 -7.13 -7.21
N GLU A 240 10.96 -6.17 -6.54
CA GLU A 240 10.44 -6.38 -5.19
C GLU A 240 9.38 -7.48 -5.17
N LEU A 241 8.47 -7.54 -6.15
CA LEU A 241 7.45 -8.60 -6.26
C LEU A 241 8.10 -9.99 -6.46
N VAL A 242 9.08 -10.11 -7.37
CA VAL A 242 9.82 -11.36 -7.57
C VAL A 242 10.52 -11.80 -6.27
N ARG A 243 11.18 -10.88 -5.57
CA ARG A 243 11.82 -11.17 -4.26
C ARG A 243 10.82 -11.62 -3.20
N ILE A 244 9.59 -11.12 -3.21
CA ILE A 244 8.54 -11.58 -2.30
C ILE A 244 8.19 -13.04 -2.59
N VAL A 245 8.01 -13.40 -3.86
CA VAL A 245 7.74 -14.80 -4.27
C VAL A 245 8.88 -15.72 -3.82
N GLU A 246 10.14 -15.36 -4.10
CA GLU A 246 11.33 -16.12 -3.67
C GLU A 246 11.45 -16.22 -2.14
N LYS A 247 11.00 -15.19 -1.41
CA LYS A 247 11.04 -15.15 0.05
C LYS A 247 9.98 -16.06 0.68
N VAL A 248 8.77 -16.08 0.11
CA VAL A 248 7.65 -16.90 0.58
C VAL A 248 7.87 -18.39 0.24
N LYS A 249 8.52 -18.68 -0.91
CA LYS A 249 8.74 -20.04 -1.41
C LYS A 249 7.44 -20.88 -1.53
N PRO A 250 6.41 -20.38 -2.22
CA PRO A 250 5.18 -21.12 -2.43
C PRO A 250 5.34 -22.23 -3.47
N GLU A 251 4.51 -23.25 -3.34
CA GLU A 251 4.30 -24.28 -4.35
C GLU A 251 3.48 -23.73 -5.52
N LYS A 252 2.48 -22.87 -5.23
CA LYS A 252 1.66 -22.19 -6.24
C LYS A 252 1.44 -20.71 -5.94
N VAL A 253 1.55 -19.87 -6.97
CA VAL A 253 1.34 -18.41 -6.89
C VAL A 253 0.08 -18.00 -7.67
N PHE A 254 -0.81 -17.29 -7.00
CA PHE A 254 -1.92 -16.60 -7.62
C PHE A 254 -1.61 -15.11 -7.69
N THR A 255 -1.57 -14.54 -8.89
CA THR A 255 -1.36 -13.10 -9.08
C THR A 255 -2.71 -12.40 -9.19
N VAL A 256 -2.83 -11.21 -8.60
CA VAL A 256 -4.08 -10.43 -8.60
C VAL A 256 -3.78 -8.94 -8.67
N TYR A 257 -4.72 -8.13 -9.16
CA TYR A 257 -4.58 -6.69 -9.40
C TYR A 257 -3.52 -6.32 -10.45
N GLY A 258 -3.69 -5.17 -11.11
CA GLY A 258 -2.72 -4.67 -12.09
C GLY A 258 -2.41 -5.65 -13.23
N PHE A 259 -1.12 -5.90 -13.45
CA PHE A 259 -0.56 -6.76 -14.50
C PHE A 259 -0.54 -8.24 -14.09
N ALA A 260 -1.62 -8.74 -13.51
CA ALA A 260 -1.68 -10.09 -12.96
C ALA A 260 -1.37 -11.17 -14.02
N ASN A 261 -1.93 -11.04 -15.23
CA ASN A 261 -1.73 -12.00 -16.32
C ASN A 261 -0.27 -12.06 -16.76
N GLU A 262 0.33 -10.89 -16.99
CA GLU A 262 1.72 -10.75 -17.42
C GLU A 262 2.68 -11.23 -16.35
N PHE A 263 2.42 -10.87 -15.08
CA PHE A 263 3.28 -11.29 -13.97
C PHE A 263 3.25 -12.80 -13.78
N ALA A 264 2.08 -13.44 -13.85
CA ALA A 264 1.99 -14.91 -13.82
C ALA A 264 2.71 -15.54 -15.02
N GLY A 265 2.59 -14.96 -16.22
CA GLY A 265 3.35 -15.41 -17.38
C GLY A 265 4.86 -15.38 -17.17
N ILE A 266 5.37 -14.28 -16.61
CA ILE A 266 6.78 -14.09 -16.30
C ILE A 266 7.23 -15.07 -15.20
N LEU A 267 6.46 -15.22 -14.12
CA LEU A 267 6.76 -16.16 -13.03
C LEU A 267 6.86 -17.60 -13.52
N ARG A 268 5.97 -18.04 -14.43
CA ARG A 268 6.10 -19.35 -15.10
C ARG A 268 7.40 -19.47 -15.88
N GLY A 269 7.79 -18.42 -16.61
CA GLY A 269 9.08 -18.37 -17.30
C GLY A 269 10.30 -18.42 -16.35
N LEU A 270 10.13 -18.01 -15.09
CA LEU A 270 11.13 -18.10 -14.02
C LEU A 270 11.06 -19.43 -13.23
N GLY A 271 10.16 -20.36 -13.61
CA GLY A 271 10.04 -21.68 -12.98
C GLY A 271 9.08 -21.77 -11.80
N HIS A 272 8.25 -20.76 -11.57
CA HIS A 272 7.19 -20.80 -10.55
C HIS A 272 5.85 -21.26 -11.14
N ASP A 273 5.19 -22.23 -10.52
CA ASP A 273 3.79 -22.53 -10.84
C ASP A 273 2.93 -21.34 -10.44
N SER A 274 2.29 -20.72 -11.43
CA SER A 274 1.52 -19.50 -11.21
C SER A 274 0.39 -19.29 -12.19
N GLU A 275 -0.70 -18.70 -11.71
CA GLU A 275 -1.86 -18.33 -12.52
C GLU A 275 -2.47 -16.98 -12.06
N PRO A 276 -3.02 -16.20 -12.98
CA PRO A 276 -3.73 -14.97 -12.62
C PRO A 276 -5.14 -15.27 -12.12
N ILE A 277 -5.59 -14.50 -11.13
CA ILE A 277 -6.96 -14.52 -10.63
C ILE A 277 -7.56 -13.12 -10.59
N THR A 278 -8.89 -13.03 -10.59
CA THR A 278 -9.60 -11.76 -10.45
C THR A 278 -9.86 -11.44 -8.97
N PRO A 279 -10.06 -10.15 -8.60
CA PRO A 279 -10.37 -9.76 -7.23
C PRO A 279 -11.67 -10.37 -6.65
N ASP A 280 -12.55 -10.89 -7.50
CA ASP A 280 -13.81 -11.55 -7.15
C ASP A 280 -13.74 -13.08 -7.25
N ALA A 281 -12.60 -13.65 -7.66
CA ALA A 281 -12.40 -15.08 -7.81
C ALA A 281 -12.67 -15.86 -6.52
N GLN A 282 -13.19 -17.07 -6.69
CA GLN A 282 -13.25 -18.08 -5.64
C GLN A 282 -12.07 -19.04 -5.84
N VAL A 283 -11.15 -19.04 -4.89
CA VAL A 283 -9.96 -19.89 -4.90
C VAL A 283 -10.21 -21.04 -3.93
N ASN A 284 -10.28 -22.26 -4.49
CA ASN A 284 -10.49 -23.48 -3.71
C ASN A 284 -9.12 -24.14 -3.50
N ILE A 285 -8.67 -24.15 -2.24
CA ILE A 285 -7.39 -24.70 -1.76
C ILE A 285 -7.69 -25.60 -0.58
#